data_AF-A0A0F9KFP8-F1
#
_entry.id   AF-A0A0F9KFP8-F1
#
_cell.length_a   1.000
_cell.length_b   1.000
_cell.length_c   1.000
_cell.angle_alpha   90.00
_cell.angle_beta   90.00
_cell.angle_gamma   90.00
#
_symmetry.space_group_name_H-M   'P 1'
#
loop_
_entity.id
_entity.type
_entity.pdbx_description
1 polymer ?
#
loop_
_entity_poly.entity_id
_entity_poly.type
_entity_poly.pdbx_seq_one_letter_code
_entity_poly.pdbx_strand_id
1 'polypeptide(L)'
;MAKTKTRPVQVLLTDEAYRKLECLAQAEGLSRSSIMRRCIRNAYLMMIQNTPTCSNGAACFVPHMHHFAPISDPVPSALAQEIEPVPGAQAVADQLIVQKDIYDGA
;
A
#
# COMPACT_ATOMS: atom_id res chain seq x y z
N MET A 1 -30.24 15.55 -18.21
CA MET A 1 -28.84 15.14 -17.91
C MET A 1 -28.06 15.11 -19.20
N ALA A 2 -26.95 15.85 -19.31
CA ALA A 2 -26.11 15.83 -20.51
C ALA A 2 -25.44 14.45 -20.66
N LYS A 3 -25.47 13.87 -21.86
CA LYS A 3 -24.77 12.60 -22.15
C LYS A 3 -23.27 12.87 -22.24
N THR A 4 -22.51 12.48 -21.22
CA THR A 4 -21.04 12.51 -21.27
C THR A 4 -20.53 11.44 -22.22
N LYS A 5 -19.83 11.84 -23.29
CA LYS A 5 -19.27 10.91 -24.28
C LYS A 5 -17.99 10.26 -23.74
N THR A 6 -18.05 8.98 -23.40
CA THR A 6 -16.87 8.21 -22.98
C THR A 6 -16.04 7.79 -24.20
N ARG A 7 -14.72 7.97 -24.15
CA ARG A 7 -13.80 7.43 -25.16
C ARG A 7 -13.25 6.08 -24.69
N PRO A 8 -13.13 5.08 -25.58
CA PRO A 8 -12.47 3.82 -25.23
C PRO A 8 -10.98 4.08 -24.96
N VAL A 9 -10.43 3.38 -23.96
CA VAL A 9 -9.02 3.43 -23.60
C VAL A 9 -8.50 1.99 -23.61
N GLN A 10 -7.39 1.77 -24.32
CA GLN A 10 -6.67 0.49 -24.29
C GLN A 10 -5.60 0.56 -23.22
N VAL A 11 -5.50 -0.50 -22.40
CA VAL A 11 -4.53 -0.60 -21.30
C VAL A 11 -3.76 -1.90 -21.49
N LEU A 12 -2.43 -1.80 -21.47
CA LEU A 12 -1.54 -2.96 -21.48
C LEU A 12 -1.22 -3.33 -20.03
N LEU A 13 -1.40 -4.60 -19.69
CA LEU A 13 -1.12 -5.16 -18.38
C LEU A 13 -0.18 -6.35 -18.54
N THR A 14 0.64 -6.61 -17.53
CA THR A 14 1.32 -7.89 -17.40
C THR A 14 0.31 -8.99 -17.06
N ASP A 15 0.62 -10.24 -17.37
CA ASP A 15 -0.25 -11.38 -17.05
C ASP A 15 -0.57 -11.46 -15.55
N GLU A 16 0.42 -11.18 -14.71
CA GLU A 16 0.26 -11.14 -13.26
C GLU A 16 -0.72 -10.03 -12.83
N ALA A 17 -0.56 -8.82 -13.35
CA ALA A 17 -1.46 -7.71 -13.05
C ALA A 17 -2.89 -7.98 -13.56
N TYR A 18 -3.02 -8.60 -14.73
CA TYR A 18 -4.30 -9.01 -15.28
C TYR A 18 -5.00 -10.03 -14.36
N ARG A 19 -4.29 -11.05 -13.87
CA ARG A 19 -4.84 -12.04 -12.91
C ARG A 19 -5.30 -11.37 -11.62
N LYS A 20 -4.49 -10.47 -11.05
CA LYS A 20 -4.86 -9.70 -9.85
C LYS A 20 -6.14 -8.88 -10.07
N LEU A 21 -6.27 -8.22 -11.22
CA LEU A 21 -7.47 -7.48 -11.59
C LEU A 21 -8.70 -8.38 -11.73
N GLU A 22 -8.53 -9.57 -12.31
CA GLU A 22 -9.60 -10.55 -12.47
C GLU A 22 -10.08 -11.09 -11.11
N CYS A 23 -9.16 -11.47 -10.22
CA CYS A 23 -9.52 -11.89 -8.87
C CYS A 23 -10.27 -10.78 -8.10
N LEU A 24 -9.83 -9.53 -8.20
CA LEU A 24 -10.48 -8.40 -7.55
C LEU A 24 -11.89 -8.15 -8.13
N ALA A 25 -12.03 -8.22 -9.45
CA ALA A 25 -13.31 -8.08 -10.12
C ALA A 25 -14.31 -9.17 -9.69
N GLN A 26 -13.86 -10.42 -9.56
CA GLN A 26 -14.67 -11.54 -9.08
C GLN A 26 -15.06 -11.36 -7.61
N ALA A 27 -14.11 -11.00 -6.74
CA ALA A 27 -14.36 -10.81 -5.31
C ALA A 27 -15.39 -9.70 -5.02
N GLU A 28 -15.39 -8.63 -5.82
CA GLU A 28 -16.32 -7.50 -5.64
C GLU A 28 -17.60 -7.60 -6.49
N GLY A 29 -17.72 -8.59 -7.37
CA GLY A 29 -18.85 -8.71 -8.29
C GLY A 29 -18.96 -7.55 -9.30
N LEU A 30 -17.83 -6.96 -9.67
CA LEU A 30 -17.76 -5.80 -10.57
C LEU A 30 -17.03 -6.14 -11.87
N SER A 31 -17.34 -5.44 -12.96
CA SER A 31 -16.56 -5.58 -14.19
C SER A 31 -15.14 -5.04 -14.01
N ARG A 32 -14.15 -5.68 -14.65
CA ARG A 32 -12.75 -5.25 -14.69
C ARG A 32 -12.60 -3.78 -15.08
N SER A 33 -13.36 -3.33 -16.08
CA SER A 33 -13.36 -1.92 -16.51
C SER A 33 -13.91 -0.97 -15.45
N SER A 34 -14.86 -1.41 -14.61
CA SER A 34 -15.35 -0.62 -13.48
C SER A 34 -14.27 -0.44 -12.43
N ILE A 35 -13.60 -1.54 -12.05
CA ILE A 35 -12.47 -1.52 -11.12
C ILE A 35 -11.36 -0.60 -11.63
N MET A 36 -10.95 -0.75 -12.89
CA MET A 36 -9.92 0.12 -13.49
C MET A 36 -10.27 1.60 -13.44
N ARG A 37 -11.53 1.97 -13.77
CA ARG A 37 -11.98 3.36 -13.66
C ARG A 37 -11.94 3.87 -12.21
N ARG A 38 -12.31 3.02 -11.25
CA ARG A 38 -12.22 3.36 -9.82
C ARG A 38 -10.77 3.57 -9.40
N CYS A 39 -9.84 2.70 -9.80
CA CYS A 39 -8.42 2.84 -9.51
C CYS A 39 -7.84 4.14 -10.10
N ILE A 40 -8.12 4.45 -11.37
CA ILE A 40 -7.67 5.68 -12.02
C ILE A 40 -8.21 6.91 -11.29
N ARG A 41 -9.51 6.91 -10.93
CA ARG A 41 -10.13 7.99 -10.19
C ARG A 41 -9.46 8.19 -8.83
N ASN A 42 -9.31 7.11 -8.06
CA ASN A 42 -8.73 7.19 -6.71
C ASN A 42 -7.26 7.62 -6.78
N ALA A 43 -6.49 7.14 -7.77
CA ALA A 43 -5.11 7.59 -7.99
C ALA A 43 -5.05 9.09 -8.29
N TYR A 44 -5.94 9.61 -9.15
CA TYR A 44 -6.03 11.05 -9.42
C TYR A 44 -6.37 11.85 -8.16
N LEU A 45 -7.34 11.40 -7.37
CA LEU A 45 -7.72 12.06 -6.11
C LEU A 45 -6.53 12.10 -5.13
N MET A 46 -5.83 10.99 -4.96
CA MET A 46 -4.72 10.88 -4.00
C MET A 46 -3.48 11.64 -4.47
N MET A 47 -3.07 11.48 -5.73
CA MET A 47 -1.78 11.98 -6.22
C MET A 47 -1.85 13.41 -6.76
N ILE A 48 -3.00 13.83 -7.30
CA ILE A 48 -3.13 15.15 -7.95
C ILE A 48 -3.95 16.10 -7.08
N GLN A 49 -5.05 15.62 -6.49
CA GLN A 49 -5.91 16.45 -5.64
C GLN A 49 -5.54 16.37 -4.15
N ASN A 50 -4.51 15.61 -3.78
CA ASN A 50 -4.09 15.39 -2.39
C ASN A 50 -5.25 15.03 -1.45
N THR A 51 -6.24 14.30 -1.98
CA THR A 51 -7.44 13.87 -1.27
C THR A 51 -7.32 12.37 -1.00
N PRO A 52 -6.87 11.95 0.19
CA PRO A 52 -6.62 10.55 0.49
C PRO A 52 -7.93 9.76 0.52
N THR A 53 -7.95 8.63 -0.21
CA THR A 53 -9.11 7.74 -0.29
C THR A 53 -8.69 6.30 0.00
N CYS A 54 -9.59 5.50 0.55
CA CYS A 54 -9.39 4.06 0.72
C CYS A 54 -9.56 3.32 -0.62
N SER A 55 -9.23 2.02 -0.64
CA SER A 55 -9.34 1.16 -1.83
C SER A 55 -10.76 1.09 -2.42
N ASN A 56 -11.78 1.21 -1.57
CA ASN A 56 -13.19 1.29 -1.98
C ASN A 56 -13.61 2.68 -2.51
N GLY A 57 -12.73 3.68 -2.43
CA GLY A 57 -12.99 5.06 -2.84
C GLY A 57 -13.72 5.92 -1.82
N ALA A 58 -13.92 5.44 -0.58
CA ALA A 58 -14.37 6.26 0.53
C ALA A 58 -13.24 7.20 1.02
N ALA A 59 -13.60 8.26 1.74
CA ALA A 59 -12.61 9.12 2.40
C ALA A 59 -11.75 8.29 3.37
N CYS A 60 -10.44 8.52 3.36
CA CYS A 60 -9.54 7.80 4.26
C CYS A 60 -9.75 8.25 5.71
N PHE A 61 -9.88 7.29 6.63
CA PHE A 61 -9.98 7.56 8.08
C PHE A 61 -8.66 8.05 8.68
N VAL A 62 -7.54 7.82 7.99
CA VAL A 62 -6.19 8.09 8.48
C VAL A 62 -5.43 8.95 7.45
N PRO A 63 -5.91 10.16 7.13
CA PRO A 63 -5.37 10.97 6.03
C PRO A 63 -3.92 11.40 6.27
N HIS A 64 -3.49 11.50 7.54
CA HIS A 64 -2.13 11.89 7.91
C HIS A 64 -1.07 10.86 7.50
N MET A 65 -1.43 9.58 7.33
CA MET A 65 -0.49 8.57 6.81
C MET A 65 -0.14 8.77 5.34
N HIS A 66 -0.93 9.57 4.62
CA HIS A 66 -0.68 9.90 3.22
C HIS A 66 0.00 11.26 3.03
N HIS A 67 0.11 12.06 4.10
CA HIS A 67 1.02 13.19 4.09
C HIS A 67 2.44 12.64 4.16
N PHE A 68 3.19 12.77 3.08
CA PHE A 68 4.64 12.71 3.18
C PHE A 68 5.04 13.81 4.15
N ALA A 69 5.43 13.43 5.37
CA ALA A 69 6.13 14.35 6.24
C ALA A 69 7.31 14.89 5.43
N PRO A 70 7.56 16.21 5.41
CA PRO A 70 8.82 16.70 4.87
C PRO A 70 9.91 15.88 5.55
N ILE A 71 10.80 15.28 4.77
CA ILE A 71 11.98 14.59 5.31
C ILE A 71 12.63 15.62 6.23
N SER A 72 12.47 15.44 7.53
CA SER A 72 13.17 16.28 8.49
C SER A 72 14.64 16.08 8.18
N ASP A 73 15.36 17.17 7.95
CA ASP A 73 16.79 17.12 7.67
C ASP A 73 17.45 16.14 8.64
N PRO A 74 18.39 15.30 8.16
CA PRO A 74 19.04 14.32 9.02
C PRO A 74 19.53 15.03 10.27
N VAL A 75 19.08 14.57 11.44
CA VAL A 75 19.52 15.11 12.72
C VAL A 75 21.05 15.15 12.68
N PRO A 76 21.69 16.31 12.89
CA PRO A 76 23.14 16.37 12.85
C PRO A 76 23.69 15.32 13.82
N SER A 77 24.52 14.43 13.28
CA SER A 77 25.11 13.26 13.98
C SER A 77 25.77 13.61 15.32
N ALA A 78 26.03 14.89 15.58
CA ALA A 78 26.57 15.41 16.84
C ALA A 78 25.68 15.18 18.07
N LEU A 79 24.37 14.88 17.91
CA LEU A 79 23.48 14.53 19.04
C LEU A 79 23.12 13.04 19.12
N ALA A 80 23.74 12.18 18.31
CA ALA A 80 23.65 10.72 18.47
C ALA A 80 24.53 10.28 19.64
N GLN A 81 24.21 10.76 20.85
CA GLN A 81 24.83 10.24 22.07
C GLN A 81 24.27 8.85 22.37
N GLU A 82 25.15 7.87 22.21
CA GLU A 82 25.29 6.64 22.99
C GLU A 82 24.00 6.16 23.68
N ILE A 83 23.19 5.41 22.94
CA ILE A 83 22.26 4.48 23.57
C ILE A 83 23.14 3.38 24.18
N GLU A 84 23.41 3.45 25.48
CA GLU A 84 24.07 2.34 26.15
C GLU A 84 23.22 1.07 25.97
N PRO A 85 23.85 -0.07 25.64
CA PRO A 85 23.13 -1.31 25.45
C PRO A 85 22.41 -1.68 26.75
N VAL A 86 21.08 -1.78 26.69
CA VAL A 86 20.26 -2.25 27.82
C VAL A 86 20.73 -3.68 28.16
N PRO A 87 21.26 -3.93 29.38
CA PRO A 87 21.65 -5.28 29.78
C PRO A 87 20.38 -6.13 29.92
N GLY A 88 20.14 -7.01 28.95
CA GLY A 88 19.00 -7.93 28.94
C GLY A 88 18.43 -8.30 27.58
N ALA A 89 18.77 -7.60 26.49
CA ALA A 89 18.17 -7.85 25.17
C ALA A 89 18.68 -9.11 24.44
N GLN A 90 19.77 -9.75 24.92
CA GLN A 90 20.33 -10.94 24.27
C GLN A 90 19.56 -12.24 24.55
N ALA A 91 18.66 -12.28 25.55
CA ALA A 91 17.97 -13.52 25.94
C ALA A 91 16.82 -13.94 24.99
N VAL A 92 16.33 -13.07 24.12
CA VAL A 92 15.17 -13.36 23.24
C VAL A 92 15.54 -13.89 21.85
N ALA A 93 16.80 -13.75 21.42
CA ALA A 93 17.21 -14.18 20.07
C ALA A 93 17.35 -15.71 19.94
N ASP A 94 17.66 -16.42 21.03
CA ASP A 94 17.88 -17.88 21.00
C ASP A 94 16.59 -18.71 21.00
N GLN A 95 15.43 -18.12 21.28
CA GLN A 95 14.14 -18.85 21.26
C GLN A 95 13.49 -18.93 19.87
N LEU A 96 13.96 -18.17 18.87
CA LEU A 96 13.34 -18.13 17.55
C LEU A 96 13.93 -19.11 16.52
N ILE A 97 15.03 -19.79 16.83
CA ILE A 97 15.68 -20.71 15.90
C ILE A 97 14.96 -22.08 15.84
N VAL A 98 14.20 -22.46 16.87
CA VAL A 98 13.56 -23.79 16.94
C VAL A 98 12.28 -23.91 16.07
N GLN A 99 11.63 -22.80 15.68
CA GLN A 99 10.37 -22.88 14.93
C GLN A 99 10.53 -22.94 13.40
N LYS A 100 11.74 -22.75 12.86
CA LYS A 100 11.95 -22.72 11.41
C LYS A 100 12.00 -24.12 10.76
N ASP A 101 12.17 -25.17 11.55
CA ASP A 101 12.29 -26.55 11.05
C ASP A 101 10.95 -27.29 10.90
N ILE A 102 9.81 -26.64 11.20
CA ILE A 102 8.49 -27.29 11.17
C ILE A 102 7.75 -27.10 9.82
N TYR A 103 8.14 -26.13 8.98
CA TYR A 103 7.34 -25.74 7.80
C TYR A 103 7.95 -26.03 6.43
N ASP A 104 9.09 -26.74 6.34
CA ASP A 104 9.69 -27.16 5.06
C ASP A 104 9.51 -28.68 4.77
N GLY A 105 8.46 -29.30 5.31
CA GLY A 105 8.19 -30.71 5.10
C GLY A 105 6.71 -31.10 5.20
N ALA A 106 5.91 -30.74 4.20
CA ALA A 106 4.69 -31.45 3.81
C ALA A 106 4.29 -31.12 2.36
#